data_AF-A0A950K4M9-F1
#
_entry.id   AF-A0A950K4M9-F1
#
_cell.length_a   1.000
_cell.length_b   1.000
_cell.length_c   1.000
_cell.angle_alpha   90.00
_cell.angle_beta   90.00
_cell.angle_gamma   90.00
#
_symmetry.space_group_name_H-M   'P 1'
#
loop_
_entity.id
_entity.type
_entity.pdbx_description
1 polymer ?
#
loop_
_entity_poly.entity_id
_entity_poly.type
_entity_poly.pdbx_seq_one_letter_code
_entity_poly.pdbx_strand_id
1 'polypeptide(L)'
;MTLMLAFLLSGAFPVQADPQDPLAALVEVLKVSDDDGFRLDILKGIRDGLKGRTTVTMPKGWPEVSGKLAKSANEEVRALAQMISITFGDPSALAALRVVLADGKAQADARKAALESLLGAKDKELPPILLGLLTDAALRGSAIRALGSYEDASTPSKILAVYGSLQLAEKRDAINTLGARKGYAKELLAALKGGTIPRADLTAASIRQLGDLNEPEINAWIEKEWGAVRPTPEARLKEIATWKKYFTLNAKGDPRKGRAVFAKTCMQCHTLFDAGGKVGPELTGANRQDMDYLLSNILDPSAVVGKDYQATTIRTKSERIVTGLIKSEDNNAITLQTENDVLIIPKGEIDARKLSEISMMPEGLLSNMTMDEARHLIAYLQSLTQVAFPDGFTLESLKAGAGGQAETLFNGKDLTNWEGDATVWSVENGEIVGKGPQKRNHFIFHKGEFGDFRLTLEIKLVPHGGNSGIQIRSVPIEGGEARGCQCDAGAGWWGKLYEESARGLLFPKKGDAFDGDKFIKKEDWNLYEIVAVGNHIKTAINGNVCTDLQDDKMAMKGRIGLQVHAG
;
A
#
# COMPACT_ATOMS: atom_id res chain seq x y z
N MET A 1 56.09 2.35 -58.25
CA MET A 1 56.83 1.45 -57.35
C MET A 1 57.68 2.30 -56.42
N THR A 2 57.12 2.67 -55.27
CA THR A 2 57.88 3.15 -54.09
C THR A 2 57.03 2.80 -52.88
N LEU A 3 57.52 1.85 -52.10
CA LEU A 3 56.93 1.41 -50.84
C LEU A 3 57.34 2.42 -49.77
N MET A 4 56.40 3.15 -49.18
CA MET A 4 56.64 3.96 -47.98
C MET A 4 56.00 3.25 -46.80
N LEU A 5 56.84 2.56 -46.02
CA LEU A 5 56.48 1.99 -44.73
C LEU A 5 56.36 3.13 -43.71
N ALA A 6 55.15 3.41 -43.23
CA ALA A 6 54.94 4.25 -42.06
C ALA A 6 54.99 3.35 -40.81
N PHE A 7 56.04 3.49 -40.01
CA PHE A 7 56.08 2.94 -38.65
C PHE A 7 55.05 3.70 -37.79
N LEU A 8 53.90 3.09 -37.53
CA LEU A 8 53.08 3.43 -36.37
C LEU A 8 53.74 2.78 -35.16
N LEU A 9 54.53 3.56 -34.40
CA LEU A 9 54.86 3.20 -33.03
C LEU A 9 53.57 3.29 -32.19
N SER A 10 52.81 2.20 -32.14
CA SER A 10 51.94 1.95 -31.00
C SER A 10 52.83 1.58 -29.82
N GLY A 11 53.12 2.56 -28.96
CA GLY A 11 53.67 2.28 -27.65
C GLY A 11 52.65 1.46 -26.86
N ALA A 12 52.74 0.14 -26.95
CA ALA A 12 52.06 -0.75 -26.02
C ALA A 12 52.72 -0.54 -24.65
N PHE A 13 52.08 0.26 -23.80
CA PHE A 13 52.46 0.31 -22.39
C PHE A 13 52.10 -1.05 -21.78
N PRO A 14 53.06 -1.84 -21.28
CA PRO A 14 52.75 -3.09 -20.59
C PRO A 14 52.27 -2.72 -19.18
N VAL A 15 51.02 -2.27 -19.06
CA VAL A 15 50.34 -2.27 -17.77
C VAL A 15 49.84 -3.70 -17.56
N GLN A 16 50.73 -4.56 -17.06
CA GLN A 16 50.34 -5.89 -16.61
C GLN A 16 49.52 -5.70 -15.34
N ALA A 17 48.19 -5.79 -15.46
CA ALA A 17 47.30 -5.66 -14.31
C ALA A 17 47.65 -6.75 -13.28
N ASP A 18 47.96 -6.33 -12.05
CA ASP A 18 48.02 -7.25 -10.93
C ASP A 18 46.62 -7.88 -10.78
N PRO A 19 46.47 -9.22 -10.87
CA PRO A 19 45.18 -9.88 -10.68
C PRO A 19 44.52 -9.55 -9.33
N GLN A 20 45.29 -9.04 -8.36
CA GLN A 20 44.79 -8.63 -7.05
C GLN A 20 44.35 -7.16 -6.94
N ASP A 21 44.74 -6.28 -7.87
CA ASP A 21 44.30 -4.87 -7.89
C ASP A 21 44.09 -4.34 -9.34
N PRO A 22 43.03 -4.82 -10.02
CA PRO A 22 42.74 -4.45 -11.40
C PRO A 22 42.39 -2.95 -11.57
N LEU A 23 42.00 -2.27 -10.49
CA LEU A 23 41.70 -0.84 -10.52
C LEU A 23 42.97 0.00 -10.60
N ALA A 24 44.07 -0.39 -9.94
CA ALA A 24 45.35 0.33 -10.03
C ALA A 24 45.86 0.44 -11.47
N ALA A 25 45.67 -0.60 -12.29
CA ALA A 25 46.02 -0.56 -13.71
C ALA A 25 45.24 0.51 -14.49
N LEU A 26 43.93 0.63 -14.24
CA LEU A 26 43.09 1.65 -14.87
C LEU A 26 43.45 3.06 -14.37
N VAL A 27 43.85 3.22 -13.11
CA VAL A 27 44.33 4.48 -12.56
C VAL A 27 45.63 4.92 -13.24
N GLU A 28 46.58 4.02 -13.48
CA GLU A 28 47.80 4.34 -14.22
C GLU A 28 47.50 4.76 -15.68
N VAL A 29 46.54 4.09 -16.34
CA VAL A 29 46.09 4.49 -17.68
C VAL A 29 45.51 5.90 -17.70
N LEU A 30 44.67 6.24 -16.71
CA LEU A 30 44.09 7.59 -16.55
C LEU A 30 45.16 8.65 -16.24
N LYS A 31 46.24 8.28 -15.54
CA LYS A 31 47.36 9.16 -15.22
C LYS A 31 48.12 9.60 -16.46
N VAL A 32 48.45 8.64 -17.33
CA VAL A 32 49.31 8.83 -18.51
C VAL A 32 48.57 9.46 -19.68
N SER A 33 47.30 9.12 -19.91
CA SER A 33 46.53 9.70 -21.02
C SER A 33 46.11 11.14 -20.71
N ASP A 34 46.21 12.04 -21.68
CA ASP A 34 45.65 13.41 -21.66
C ASP A 34 44.44 13.59 -22.60
N ASP A 35 44.01 12.52 -23.28
CA ASP A 35 42.82 12.56 -24.14
C ASP A 35 41.53 12.44 -23.33
N ASP A 36 40.70 13.48 -23.37
CA ASP A 36 39.45 13.55 -22.59
C ASP A 36 38.41 12.51 -23.05
N GLY A 37 38.38 12.14 -24.34
CA GLY A 37 37.49 11.09 -24.86
C GLY A 37 37.83 9.72 -24.28
N PHE A 38 39.10 9.34 -24.35
CA PHE A 38 39.60 8.10 -23.78
C PHE A 38 39.46 8.06 -22.25
N ARG A 39 39.77 9.16 -21.55
CA ARG A 39 39.54 9.26 -20.10
C ARG A 39 38.08 9.04 -19.74
N LEU A 40 37.16 9.61 -20.52
CA LEU A 40 35.73 9.49 -20.29
C LEU A 40 35.26 8.03 -20.40
N ASP A 41 35.72 7.29 -21.40
CA ASP A 41 35.37 5.88 -21.58
C ASP A 41 35.86 5.01 -20.42
N ILE A 42 37.10 5.23 -19.96
CA ILE A 42 37.65 4.52 -18.80
C ILE A 42 36.87 4.85 -17.53
N LEU A 43 36.54 6.12 -17.28
CA LEU A 43 35.75 6.52 -16.11
C LEU A 43 34.32 5.93 -16.15
N LYS A 44 33.69 5.87 -17.32
CA LYS A 44 32.39 5.21 -17.50
C LYS A 44 32.49 3.72 -17.19
N GLY A 45 33.52 3.04 -17.69
CA GLY A 45 33.80 1.64 -17.40
C GLY A 45 34.01 1.36 -15.91
N ILE A 46 34.80 2.21 -15.23
CA ILE A 46 35.00 2.12 -13.76
C ILE A 46 33.66 2.30 -13.05
N ARG A 47 32.89 3.36 -13.35
CA ARG A 47 31.59 3.61 -12.72
C ARG A 47 30.64 2.42 -12.90
N ASP A 48 30.55 1.87 -14.11
CA ASP A 48 29.62 0.77 -14.40
C ASP A 48 30.06 -0.52 -13.70
N GLY A 49 31.36 -0.78 -13.60
CA GLY A 49 31.91 -1.91 -12.82
C GLY A 49 31.73 -1.75 -11.30
N LEU A 50 31.63 -0.50 -10.82
CA LEU A 50 31.38 -0.18 -9.41
C LEU A 50 29.89 -0.05 -9.08
N LYS A 51 28.99 -0.15 -10.07
CA LYS A 51 27.55 0.02 -9.87
C LYS A 51 27.03 -0.95 -8.80
N GLY A 52 26.38 -0.41 -7.77
CA GLY A 52 25.87 -1.17 -6.63
C GLY A 52 26.87 -1.41 -5.49
N ARG A 53 28.13 -0.96 -5.62
CA ARG A 53 29.11 -0.95 -4.53
C ARG A 53 29.16 0.45 -3.90
N THR A 54 28.97 0.54 -2.60
CA THR A 54 28.94 1.82 -1.86
C THR A 54 30.26 2.18 -1.17
N THR A 55 31.17 1.22 -1.03
CA THR A 55 32.51 1.44 -0.47
C THR A 55 33.47 0.47 -1.13
N VAL A 56 34.50 1.01 -1.79
CA VAL A 56 35.57 0.22 -2.41
C VAL A 56 36.91 0.78 -1.96
N THR A 57 37.87 -0.10 -1.67
CA THR A 57 39.22 0.31 -1.30
C THR A 57 39.81 1.19 -2.40
N MET A 58 40.25 2.39 -2.03
CA MET A 58 40.84 3.34 -2.96
C MET A 58 42.09 2.74 -3.63
N PRO A 59 42.17 2.72 -4.97
CA PRO A 59 43.35 2.23 -5.67
C PRO A 59 44.56 3.14 -5.43
N LYS A 60 45.76 2.56 -5.46
CA LYS A 60 47.01 3.34 -5.39
C LYS A 60 47.08 4.35 -6.53
N GLY A 61 47.56 5.56 -6.24
CA GLY A 61 47.70 6.63 -7.24
C GLY A 61 46.43 7.43 -7.53
N TRP A 62 45.25 7.00 -7.03
CA TRP A 62 43.99 7.69 -7.29
C TRP A 62 43.99 9.17 -6.87
N PRO A 63 44.50 9.59 -5.70
CA PRO A 63 44.47 11.00 -5.29
C PRO A 63 45.19 11.96 -6.26
N GLU A 64 46.26 11.48 -6.92
CA GLU A 64 46.98 12.27 -7.93
C GLU A 64 46.14 12.41 -9.20
N VAL A 65 45.57 11.29 -9.65
CA VAL A 65 44.74 11.24 -10.86
C VAL A 65 43.45 12.02 -10.68
N SER A 66 42.75 11.86 -9.56
CA SER A 66 41.52 12.59 -9.25
C SER A 66 41.77 14.11 -9.21
N GLY A 67 42.88 14.56 -8.63
CA GLY A 67 43.30 15.96 -8.64
C GLY A 67 43.58 16.52 -10.05
N LYS A 68 44.09 15.69 -10.97
CA LYS A 68 44.27 16.05 -12.39
C LYS A 68 42.93 16.11 -13.12
N LEU A 69 42.08 15.10 -12.95
CA LEU A 69 40.77 14.99 -13.60
C LEU A 69 39.79 16.09 -13.15
N ALA A 70 39.87 16.51 -11.88
CA ALA A 70 39.08 17.62 -11.35
C ALA A 70 39.33 18.96 -12.07
N LYS A 71 40.46 19.09 -12.78
CA LYS A 71 40.84 20.27 -13.56
C LYS A 71 40.58 20.11 -15.07
N SER A 72 40.01 18.98 -15.51
CA SER A 72 39.68 18.77 -16.93
C SER A 72 38.71 19.84 -17.43
N ALA A 73 38.83 20.25 -18.70
CA ALA A 73 37.87 21.15 -19.34
C ALA A 73 36.51 20.47 -19.55
N ASN A 74 36.48 19.14 -19.66
CA ASN A 74 35.27 18.35 -19.84
C ASN A 74 34.50 18.18 -18.51
N GLU A 75 33.26 18.65 -18.47
CA GLU A 75 32.39 18.58 -17.29
C GLU A 75 32.02 17.15 -16.89
N GLU A 76 31.80 16.27 -17.86
CA GLU A 76 31.43 14.87 -17.60
C GLU A 76 32.61 14.09 -16.99
N VAL A 77 33.84 14.40 -17.42
CA VAL A 77 35.07 13.85 -16.82
C VAL A 77 35.19 14.30 -15.36
N ARG A 78 34.97 15.59 -15.06
CA ARG A 78 34.98 16.10 -13.68
C ARG A 78 33.92 15.42 -12.82
N ALA A 79 32.69 15.30 -13.32
CA ALA A 79 31.57 14.70 -12.59
C ALA A 79 31.80 13.21 -12.30
N LEU A 80 32.27 12.43 -13.28
CA LEU A 80 32.56 11.00 -13.09
C LEU A 80 33.75 10.79 -12.15
N ALA A 81 34.81 11.58 -12.28
CA ALA A 81 35.96 11.52 -11.39
C ALA A 81 35.55 11.81 -9.93
N GLN A 82 34.67 12.80 -9.71
CA GLN A 82 34.13 13.10 -8.39
C GLN A 82 33.28 11.94 -7.84
N MET A 83 32.38 11.38 -8.65
CA MET A 83 31.52 10.25 -8.24
C MET A 83 32.34 9.01 -7.86
N ILE A 84 33.37 8.68 -8.65
CA ILE A 84 34.28 7.55 -8.37
C ILE A 84 35.10 7.83 -7.11
N SER A 85 35.57 9.07 -6.92
CA SER A 85 36.32 9.46 -5.72
C SER A 85 35.50 9.29 -4.44
N ILE A 86 34.19 9.57 -4.49
CA ILE A 86 33.26 9.32 -3.37
C ILE A 86 33.16 7.82 -3.07
N THR A 87 33.00 6.98 -4.09
CA THR A 87 32.93 5.51 -3.94
C THR A 87 34.22 4.92 -3.35
N PHE A 88 35.37 5.54 -3.63
CA PHE A 88 36.66 5.18 -3.06
C PHE A 88 36.93 5.78 -1.67
N GLY A 89 36.07 6.69 -1.19
CA GLY A 89 36.27 7.37 0.09
C GLY A 89 37.44 8.37 0.08
N ASP A 90 37.71 9.02 -1.06
CA ASP A 90 38.77 10.01 -1.19
C ASP A 90 38.55 11.18 -0.20
N PRO A 91 39.50 11.47 0.72
CA PRO A 91 39.34 12.51 1.73
C PRO A 91 39.08 13.92 1.16
N SER A 92 39.65 14.25 0.00
CA SER A 92 39.48 15.56 -0.63
C SER A 92 38.09 15.71 -1.23
N ALA A 93 37.58 14.63 -1.85
CA ALA A 93 36.22 14.61 -2.39
C ALA A 93 35.18 14.72 -1.25
N LEU A 94 35.38 13.98 -0.16
CA LEU A 94 34.51 14.07 1.02
C LEU A 94 34.59 15.45 1.67
N ALA A 95 35.78 16.04 1.79
CA ALA A 95 35.94 17.40 2.32
C ALA A 95 35.19 18.45 1.48
N ALA A 96 35.25 18.35 0.14
CA ALA A 96 34.50 19.24 -0.74
C ALA A 96 32.98 19.12 -0.54
N LEU A 97 32.45 17.90 -0.37
CA LEU A 97 31.03 17.68 -0.08
C LEU A 97 30.64 18.26 1.28
N ARG A 98 31.49 18.15 2.30
CA ARG A 98 31.24 18.75 3.63
C ARG A 98 31.13 20.26 3.55
N VAL A 99 31.98 20.91 2.74
CA VAL A 99 31.90 22.37 2.49
C VAL A 99 30.56 22.73 1.86
N VAL A 100 30.12 22.00 0.83
CA VAL A 100 28.80 22.22 0.20
C VAL A 100 27.68 22.02 1.22
N LEU A 101 27.71 20.95 2.00
CA LEU A 101 26.68 20.64 2.99
C LEU A 101 26.57 21.71 4.08
N ALA A 102 27.71 22.21 4.57
CA ALA A 102 27.78 23.21 5.62
C ALA A 102 27.45 24.64 5.13
N ASP A 103 27.50 24.91 3.82
CA ASP A 103 27.19 26.22 3.27
C ASP A 103 25.68 26.51 3.28
N GLY A 104 25.22 27.29 4.25
CA GLY A 104 23.83 27.72 4.37
C GLY A 104 23.31 28.58 3.19
N LYS A 105 24.19 29.07 2.32
CA LYS A 105 23.82 29.84 1.11
C LYS A 105 23.71 28.97 -0.14
N ALA A 106 24.22 27.75 -0.11
CA ALA A 106 24.11 26.81 -1.22
C ALA A 106 22.65 26.36 -1.41
N GLN A 107 22.31 25.98 -2.64
CA GLN A 107 20.98 25.47 -2.97
C GLN A 107 20.65 24.22 -2.14
N ALA A 108 19.44 24.16 -1.60
CA ALA A 108 19.01 23.08 -0.71
C ALA A 108 19.17 21.69 -1.34
N ASP A 109 18.92 21.55 -2.63
CA ASP A 109 19.03 20.26 -3.34
C ASP A 109 20.48 19.82 -3.51
N ALA A 110 21.41 20.75 -3.76
CA ALA A 110 22.85 20.46 -3.78
C ALA A 110 23.35 20.00 -2.41
N ARG A 111 22.87 20.64 -1.33
CA ARG A 111 23.20 20.26 0.05
C ARG A 111 22.64 18.88 0.41
N LYS A 112 21.41 18.57 0.00
CA LYS A 112 20.82 17.22 0.19
C LYS A 112 21.62 16.14 -0.54
N ALA A 113 22.00 16.39 -1.80
CA ALA A 113 22.82 15.46 -2.57
C ALA A 113 24.20 15.22 -1.91
N ALA A 114 24.80 16.28 -1.36
CA ALA A 114 26.05 16.18 -0.60
C ALA A 114 25.87 15.34 0.68
N LEU A 115 24.80 15.56 1.43
CA LEU A 115 24.44 14.77 2.61
C LEU A 115 24.28 13.27 2.27
N GLU A 116 23.52 12.95 1.22
CA GLU A 116 23.30 11.57 0.78
C GLU A 116 24.61 10.88 0.38
N SER A 117 25.49 11.61 -0.32
CA SER A 117 26.80 11.11 -0.73
C SER A 117 27.72 10.83 0.47
N LEU A 118 27.76 11.74 1.45
CA LEU A 118 28.56 11.59 2.68
C LEU A 118 28.04 10.44 3.56
N LEU A 119 26.70 10.27 3.63
CA LEU A 119 26.08 9.14 4.32
C LEU A 119 26.41 7.80 3.67
N GLY A 120 26.31 7.72 2.34
CA GLY A 120 26.66 6.53 1.58
C GLY A 120 28.13 6.11 1.77
N ALA A 121 29.02 7.09 1.85
CA ALA A 121 30.44 6.90 2.12
C ALA A 121 30.77 6.62 3.62
N LYS A 122 29.78 6.65 4.51
CA LYS A 122 29.95 6.53 5.98
C LYS A 122 31.01 7.48 6.53
N ASP A 123 30.96 8.73 6.08
CA ASP A 123 31.98 9.71 6.41
C ASP A 123 32.10 9.96 7.92
N LYS A 124 33.29 9.80 8.49
CA LYS A 124 33.53 9.89 9.95
C LYS A 124 33.46 11.30 10.50
N GLU A 125 33.63 12.31 9.65
CA GLU A 125 33.62 13.73 10.05
C GLU A 125 32.24 14.39 9.85
N LEU A 126 31.24 13.60 9.42
CA LEU A 126 29.88 14.07 9.21
C LEU A 126 29.13 14.44 10.51
N PRO A 127 29.26 13.72 11.65
CA PRO A 127 28.43 13.97 12.83
C PRO A 127 28.43 15.42 13.34
N PRO A 128 29.59 16.11 13.50
CA PRO A 128 29.60 17.51 13.91
C PRO A 128 28.80 18.44 12.98
N ILE A 129 28.82 18.18 11.67
CA ILE A 129 28.07 18.94 10.67
C ILE A 129 26.57 18.69 10.85
N LEU A 130 26.16 17.43 11.00
CA LEU A 130 24.75 17.07 11.22
C LEU A 130 24.17 17.74 12.47
N LEU A 131 24.94 17.80 13.55
CA LEU A 131 24.53 18.49 14.78
C LEU A 131 24.32 20.00 14.54
N GLY A 132 25.16 20.63 13.71
CA GLY A 132 24.98 22.01 13.28
C GLY A 132 23.74 22.23 12.40
N LEU A 133 23.37 21.24 11.59
CA LEU A 133 22.19 21.30 10.72
C LEU A 133 20.85 21.15 11.46
N LEU A 134 20.86 20.84 12.77
CA LEU A 134 19.63 20.76 13.56
C LEU A 134 18.89 22.10 13.64
N THR A 135 19.57 23.23 13.45
CA THR A 135 18.93 24.56 13.38
C THR A 135 18.52 24.97 11.96
N ASP A 136 18.94 24.24 10.93
CA ASP A 136 18.66 24.54 9.53
C ASP A 136 17.32 23.95 9.09
N ALA A 137 16.27 24.76 8.96
CA ALA A 137 14.92 24.29 8.65
C ALA A 137 14.83 23.47 7.33
N ALA A 138 15.72 23.69 6.36
CA ALA A 138 15.67 22.99 5.08
C ALA A 138 16.27 21.57 5.14
N LEU A 139 17.23 21.34 6.05
CA LEU A 139 17.91 20.05 6.20
C LEU A 139 17.68 19.36 7.54
N ARG A 140 17.03 20.01 8.52
CA ARG A 140 16.86 19.53 9.90
C ARG A 140 16.35 18.10 9.96
N GLY A 141 15.22 17.79 9.32
CA GLY A 141 14.68 16.42 9.31
C GLY A 141 15.66 15.38 8.74
N SER A 142 16.34 15.71 7.64
CA SER A 142 17.35 14.82 7.04
C SER A 142 18.58 14.64 7.95
N ALA A 143 19.00 15.71 8.64
CA ALA A 143 20.10 15.66 9.60
C ALA A 143 19.76 14.79 10.82
N ILE A 144 18.54 14.90 11.35
CA ILE A 144 18.06 14.06 12.46
C ILE A 144 18.13 12.58 12.06
N ARG A 145 17.55 12.19 10.91
CA ARG A 145 17.61 10.79 10.44
C ARG A 145 19.04 10.31 10.22
N ALA A 146 19.89 11.18 9.66
CA ALA A 146 21.31 10.90 9.41
C ALA A 146 22.08 10.59 10.70
N LEU A 147 21.83 11.32 11.80
CA LEU A 147 22.47 11.08 13.10
C LEU A 147 22.20 9.67 13.65
N GLY A 148 21.07 9.05 13.27
CA GLY A 148 20.76 7.66 13.60
C GLY A 148 21.77 6.65 13.03
N SER A 149 22.55 7.03 12.01
CA SER A 149 23.57 6.18 11.37
C SER A 149 24.96 6.31 12.01
N TYR A 150 25.16 7.25 12.95
CA TYR A 150 26.45 7.52 13.57
C TYR A 150 26.40 7.39 15.09
N GLU A 151 27.46 6.85 15.68
CA GLU A 151 27.66 6.80 17.14
C GLU A 151 28.38 8.04 17.64
N ASP A 152 27.61 8.96 18.21
CA ASP A 152 28.08 10.23 18.75
C ASP A 152 27.30 10.57 20.05
N ALA A 153 28.01 10.60 21.17
CA ALA A 153 27.43 10.76 22.50
C ALA A 153 26.67 12.10 22.69
N SER A 154 26.95 13.12 21.88
CA SER A 154 26.28 14.41 21.99
C SER A 154 24.92 14.46 21.29
N THR A 155 24.66 13.50 20.39
CA THR A 155 23.43 13.41 19.58
C THR A 155 22.16 13.55 20.43
N PRO A 156 21.96 12.80 21.53
CA PRO A 156 20.71 12.90 22.28
C PRO A 156 20.46 14.29 22.86
N SER A 157 21.46 14.85 23.53
CA SER A 157 21.37 16.17 24.15
C SER A 157 21.04 17.28 23.14
N LYS A 158 21.62 17.21 21.93
CA LYS A 158 21.41 18.20 20.87
C LYS A 158 20.04 18.08 20.21
N ILE A 159 19.56 16.86 19.95
CA ILE A 159 18.20 16.64 19.45
C ILE A 159 17.15 17.10 20.48
N LEU A 160 17.34 16.76 21.75
CA LEU A 160 16.42 17.15 22.83
C LEU A 160 16.35 18.68 23.02
N ALA A 161 17.47 19.38 22.86
CA ALA A 161 17.52 20.84 22.96
C ALA A 161 16.66 21.56 21.91
N VAL A 162 16.51 20.98 20.72
CA VAL A 162 15.68 21.56 19.65
C VAL A 162 14.27 20.98 19.58
N TYR A 163 13.96 19.95 20.38
CA TYR A 163 12.75 19.13 20.26
C TYR A 163 11.44 19.95 20.25
N GLY A 164 11.33 20.95 21.13
CA GLY A 164 10.14 21.81 21.22
C GLY A 164 9.86 22.63 19.96
N SER A 165 10.85 22.86 19.11
CA SER A 165 10.73 23.60 17.84
C SER A 165 10.48 22.71 16.61
N LEU A 166 10.50 21.39 16.80
CA LEU A 166 10.37 20.42 15.72
C LEU A 166 8.93 20.32 15.23
N GLN A 167 8.79 20.22 13.91
CA GLN A 167 7.52 19.84 13.28
C GLN A 167 7.17 18.39 13.58
N LEU A 168 5.90 18.00 13.39
CA LEU A 168 5.42 16.64 13.72
C LEU A 168 6.26 15.53 13.06
N ALA A 169 6.65 15.70 11.80
CA ALA A 169 7.51 14.76 11.09
C ALA A 169 8.93 14.69 11.71
N GLU A 170 9.50 15.85 12.06
CA GLU A 170 10.83 15.95 12.66
C GLU A 170 10.87 15.38 14.08
N LYS A 171 9.81 15.57 14.87
CA LYS A 171 9.65 14.95 16.19
C LYS A 171 9.69 13.42 16.13
N ARG A 172 9.10 12.84 15.09
CA ARG A 172 9.13 11.39 14.83
C ARG A 172 10.52 10.93 14.45
N ASP A 173 11.16 11.62 13.52
CA ASP A 173 12.55 11.35 13.16
C ASP A 173 13.46 11.41 14.39
N ALA A 174 13.22 12.37 15.29
CA ALA A 174 13.95 12.52 16.55
C ALA A 174 13.73 11.34 17.49
N ILE A 175 12.47 10.96 17.76
CA ILE A 175 12.16 9.79 18.61
C ILE A 175 12.75 8.51 18.03
N ASN A 176 12.62 8.28 16.72
CA ASN A 176 13.16 7.10 16.05
C ASN A 176 14.69 7.06 16.15
N THR A 177 15.35 8.21 15.96
CA THR A 177 16.81 8.34 16.11
C THR A 177 17.27 8.08 17.54
N LEU A 178 16.58 8.65 18.52
CA LEU A 178 16.89 8.46 19.94
C LEU A 178 16.59 7.03 20.41
N GLY A 179 15.56 6.39 19.86
CA GLY A 179 15.21 5.00 20.16
C GLY A 179 16.06 3.97 19.41
N ALA A 180 16.97 4.37 18.51
CA ALA A 180 17.69 3.43 17.64
C ALA A 180 18.76 2.59 18.37
N ARG A 181 19.14 2.97 19.59
CA ARG A 181 20.18 2.29 20.37
C ARG A 181 20.05 2.53 21.86
N LYS A 182 20.60 1.60 22.64
CA LYS A 182 20.52 1.55 24.11
C LYS A 182 20.93 2.86 24.80
N GLY A 183 22.07 3.44 24.43
CA GLY A 183 22.58 4.66 25.06
C GLY A 183 21.65 5.87 24.85
N TYR A 184 21.13 6.03 23.64
CA TYR A 184 20.26 7.16 23.31
C TYR A 184 18.85 6.97 23.87
N ALA A 185 18.38 5.72 23.93
CA ALA A 185 17.06 5.40 24.45
C ALA A 185 16.92 5.68 25.94
N LYS A 186 18.02 5.62 26.70
CA LYS A 186 18.06 6.05 28.12
C LYS A 186 17.82 7.55 28.27
N GLU A 187 18.43 8.37 27.41
CA GLU A 187 18.20 9.81 27.37
C GLU A 187 16.77 10.14 26.91
N LEU A 188 16.23 9.40 25.94
CA LEU A 188 14.83 9.50 25.55
C LEU A 188 13.89 9.17 26.71
N LEU A 189 14.15 8.08 27.44
CA LEU A 189 13.36 7.72 28.62
C LEU A 189 13.43 8.80 29.70
N ALA A 190 14.60 9.37 29.96
CA ALA A 190 14.76 10.48 30.89
C ALA A 190 13.96 11.72 30.43
N ALA A 191 14.00 12.06 29.14
CA ALA A 191 13.24 13.16 28.56
C ALA A 191 11.71 12.94 28.64
N LEU A 192 11.25 11.71 28.51
CA LEU A 192 9.84 11.32 28.67
C LEU A 192 9.39 11.42 30.14
N LYS A 193 10.23 10.95 31.08
CA LYS A 193 9.97 11.05 32.53
C LYS A 193 9.97 12.52 32.98
N GLY A 194 10.86 13.34 32.43
CA GLY A 194 10.99 14.77 32.72
C GLY A 194 10.00 15.68 32.00
N GLY A 195 9.21 15.15 31.05
CA GLY A 195 8.21 15.91 30.30
C GLY A 195 8.75 16.78 29.15
N THR A 196 10.05 16.74 28.86
CA THR A 196 10.65 17.39 27.69
C THR A 196 10.06 16.84 26.39
N ILE A 197 9.81 15.53 26.34
CA ILE A 197 9.06 14.88 25.28
C ILE A 197 7.68 14.50 25.83
N PRO A 198 6.59 15.05 25.29
CA PRO A 198 5.24 14.63 25.64
C PRO A 198 5.04 13.15 25.32
N ARG A 199 4.38 12.41 26.22
CA ARG A 199 4.02 11.01 25.98
C ARG A 199 3.16 10.82 24.72
N ALA A 200 2.34 11.82 24.40
CA ALA A 200 1.50 11.84 23.20
C ALA A 200 2.31 11.86 21.89
N ASP A 201 3.60 12.24 21.94
CA ASP A 201 4.47 12.21 20.77
C ASP A 201 5.01 10.80 20.47
N LEU A 202 4.88 9.85 21.41
CA LEU A 202 5.24 8.44 21.19
C LEU A 202 4.16 7.70 20.39
N THR A 203 4.61 6.81 19.52
CA THR A 203 3.74 5.90 18.77
C THR A 203 3.93 4.46 19.24
N ALA A 204 2.99 3.57 18.92
CA ALA A 204 3.16 2.14 19.16
C ALA A 204 4.45 1.58 18.54
N ALA A 205 4.88 2.11 17.39
CA ALA A 205 6.15 1.70 16.76
C ALA A 205 7.38 2.20 17.52
N SER A 206 7.34 3.41 18.06
CA SER A 206 8.40 3.93 18.94
C SER A 206 8.53 3.06 20.19
N ILE A 207 7.40 2.61 20.76
CA ILE A 207 7.37 1.69 21.90
C ILE A 207 7.94 0.32 21.55
N ARG A 208 7.58 -0.25 20.38
CA ARG A 208 8.17 -1.50 19.89
C ARG A 208 9.68 -1.39 19.77
N GLN A 209 10.14 -0.36 19.06
CA GLN A 209 11.56 -0.11 18.85
C GLN A 209 12.32 0.00 20.18
N LEU A 210 11.74 0.69 21.16
CA LEU A 210 12.29 0.78 22.51
C LEU A 210 12.33 -0.58 23.23
N GLY A 211 11.28 -1.39 23.08
CA GLY A 211 11.22 -2.76 23.63
C GLY A 211 12.26 -3.70 23.01
N ASP A 212 12.50 -3.58 21.70
CA ASP A 212 13.47 -4.39 20.94
C ASP A 212 14.92 -4.17 21.39
N LEU A 213 15.21 -3.06 22.09
CA LEU A 213 16.52 -2.82 22.69
C LEU A 213 16.82 -3.77 23.86
N ASN A 214 15.79 -4.43 24.40
CA ASN A 214 15.89 -5.36 25.53
C ASN A 214 16.59 -4.72 26.75
N GLU A 215 16.24 -3.48 27.09
CA GLU A 215 16.76 -2.77 28.26
C GLU A 215 15.74 -2.86 29.42
N PRO A 216 16.11 -3.44 30.58
CA PRO A 216 15.16 -3.70 31.68
C PRO A 216 14.40 -2.46 32.17
N GLU A 217 15.07 -1.32 32.29
CA GLU A 217 14.44 -0.07 32.75
C GLU A 217 13.41 0.45 31.75
N ILE A 218 13.70 0.34 30.46
CA ILE A 218 12.81 0.78 29.38
C ILE A 218 11.59 -0.13 29.34
N ASN A 219 11.77 -1.45 29.39
CA ASN A 219 10.68 -2.41 29.35
C ASN A 219 9.75 -2.25 30.56
N ALA A 220 10.30 -2.10 31.77
CA ALA A 220 9.51 -1.85 32.97
C ALA A 220 8.70 -0.55 32.89
N TRP A 221 9.25 0.50 32.27
CA TRP A 221 8.52 1.74 32.04
C TRP A 221 7.41 1.57 30.98
N ILE A 222 7.69 0.86 29.89
CA ILE A 222 6.71 0.55 28.84
C ILE A 222 5.51 -0.21 29.41
N GLU A 223 5.75 -1.30 30.14
CA GLU A 223 4.71 -2.11 30.78
C GLU A 223 3.86 -1.27 31.73
N LYS A 224 4.51 -0.44 32.55
CA LYS A 224 3.84 0.39 33.53
C LYS A 224 3.01 1.50 32.88
N GLU A 225 3.53 2.21 31.89
CA GLU A 225 2.94 3.45 31.39
C GLU A 225 2.12 3.26 30.12
N TRP A 226 2.49 2.33 29.24
CA TRP A 226 1.91 2.18 27.89
C TRP A 226 0.88 1.06 27.75
N GLY A 227 1.04 -0.06 28.46
CA GLY A 227 0.12 -1.19 28.41
C GLY A 227 0.81 -2.51 28.08
N ALA A 228 0.09 -3.42 27.40
CA ALA A 228 0.63 -4.72 27.04
C ALA A 228 1.58 -4.62 25.85
N VAL A 229 2.82 -5.07 26.04
CA VAL A 229 3.83 -5.19 25.00
C VAL A 229 4.39 -6.60 25.04
N ARG A 230 4.43 -7.25 23.88
CA ARG A 230 5.08 -8.55 23.72
C ARG A 230 5.98 -8.55 22.47
N PRO A 231 7.04 -9.38 22.46
CA PRO A 231 7.78 -9.64 21.24
C PRO A 231 6.85 -10.18 20.14
N THR A 232 7.16 -9.84 18.88
CA THR A 232 6.47 -10.42 17.72
C THR A 232 6.97 -11.84 17.49
N PRO A 233 6.08 -12.85 17.40
CA PRO A 233 6.47 -14.24 17.17
C PRO A 233 7.26 -14.41 15.87
N GLU A 234 8.21 -15.35 15.84
CA GLU A 234 9.05 -15.60 14.66
C GLU A 234 8.25 -15.88 13.39
N ALA A 235 7.12 -16.57 13.50
CA ALA A 235 6.22 -16.83 12.38
C ALA A 235 5.70 -15.51 11.76
N ARG A 236 5.36 -14.53 12.59
CA ARG A 236 4.90 -13.20 12.14
C ARG A 236 6.05 -12.39 11.56
N LEU A 237 7.25 -12.47 12.11
CA LEU A 237 8.44 -11.83 11.53
C LEU A 237 8.71 -12.36 10.10
N LYS A 238 8.58 -13.67 9.88
CA LYS A 238 8.71 -14.30 8.55
C LYS A 238 7.62 -13.81 7.58
N GLU A 239 6.38 -13.72 8.06
CA GLU A 239 5.26 -13.20 7.27
C GLU A 239 5.45 -11.72 6.89
N ILE A 240 5.85 -10.88 7.85
CA ILE A 240 6.20 -9.46 7.62
C ILE A 240 7.29 -9.35 6.56
N ALA A 241 8.37 -10.13 6.68
CA ALA A 241 9.47 -10.11 5.71
C ALA A 241 9.00 -10.53 4.30
N THR A 242 8.10 -11.50 4.21
CA THR A 242 7.51 -11.97 2.94
C THR A 242 6.69 -10.87 2.27
N TRP A 243 5.78 -10.23 3.02
CA TRP A 243 4.98 -9.13 2.52
C TRP A 243 5.83 -7.90 2.16
N LYS A 244 6.81 -7.55 2.99
CA LYS A 244 7.74 -6.45 2.71
C LYS A 244 8.48 -6.67 1.39
N LYS A 245 8.99 -7.89 1.17
CA LYS A 245 9.64 -8.27 -0.09
C LYS A 245 8.66 -8.16 -1.27
N TYR A 246 7.43 -8.66 -1.12
CA TYR A 246 6.41 -8.56 -2.16
C TYR A 246 6.09 -7.10 -2.52
N PHE A 247 5.83 -6.23 -1.55
CA PHE A 247 5.52 -4.82 -1.81
C PHE A 247 6.71 -4.03 -2.37
N THR A 248 7.94 -4.45 -2.08
CA THR A 248 9.15 -3.79 -2.61
C THR A 248 9.43 -4.18 -4.07
N LEU A 249 9.13 -5.43 -4.45
CA LEU A 249 9.47 -5.96 -5.78
C LEU A 249 8.39 -5.74 -6.84
N ASN A 250 7.16 -5.40 -6.44
CA ASN A 250 6.02 -5.30 -7.35
C ASN A 250 5.60 -3.84 -7.58
N ALA A 251 4.88 -3.60 -8.68
CA ALA A 251 4.34 -2.29 -9.01
C ALA A 251 3.38 -1.79 -7.91
N LYS A 252 3.42 -0.47 -7.63
CA LYS A 252 2.55 0.14 -6.61
C LYS A 252 1.07 -0.14 -6.88
N GLY A 253 0.32 -0.36 -5.81
CA GLY A 253 -1.14 -0.50 -5.86
C GLY A 253 -1.82 0.78 -6.34
N ASP A 254 -3.01 0.62 -6.91
CA ASP A 254 -4.00 1.69 -7.10
C ASP A 254 -4.65 2.07 -5.75
N PRO A 255 -4.47 3.33 -5.27
CA PRO A 255 -5.07 3.80 -4.02
C PRO A 255 -6.60 3.86 -4.05
N ARG A 256 -7.26 4.04 -5.21
CA ARG A 256 -8.73 4.04 -5.30
C ARG A 256 -9.26 2.66 -4.93
N LYS A 257 -8.73 1.61 -5.57
CA LYS A 257 -9.04 0.21 -5.22
C LYS A 257 -8.67 -0.09 -3.76
N GLY A 258 -7.56 0.46 -3.28
CA GLY A 258 -7.15 0.33 -1.89
C GLY A 258 -8.13 0.92 -0.88
N ARG A 259 -8.78 2.05 -1.23
CA ARG A 259 -9.83 2.65 -0.41
C ARG A 259 -11.03 1.73 -0.27
N ALA A 260 -11.41 1.00 -1.33
CA ALA A 260 -12.48 0.02 -1.26
C ALA A 260 -12.13 -1.16 -0.32
N VAL A 261 -10.88 -1.64 -0.36
CA VAL A 261 -10.39 -2.67 0.58
C VAL A 261 -10.41 -2.14 2.03
N PHE A 262 -9.91 -0.92 2.24
CA PHE A 262 -9.95 -0.27 3.56
C PHE A 262 -11.38 -0.14 4.10
N ALA A 263 -12.33 0.23 3.24
CA ALA A 263 -13.75 0.33 3.61
C ALA A 263 -14.33 -1.00 4.10
N LYS A 264 -13.93 -2.13 3.50
CA LYS A 264 -14.38 -3.48 3.88
C LYS A 264 -13.74 -3.97 5.19
N THR A 265 -12.45 -3.71 5.39
CA THR A 265 -11.67 -4.41 6.42
C THR A 265 -11.30 -3.55 7.61
N CYS A 266 -11.06 -2.25 7.41
CA CYS A 266 -10.45 -1.38 8.43
C CYS A 266 -11.38 -0.25 8.90
N MET A 267 -12.28 0.21 8.03
CA MET A 267 -13.06 1.44 8.24
C MET A 267 -14.07 1.33 9.38
N GLN A 268 -14.54 0.13 9.74
CA GLN A 268 -15.41 -0.07 10.91
C GLN A 268 -14.74 0.40 12.20
N CYS A 269 -13.43 0.13 12.33
CA CYS A 269 -12.71 0.41 13.57
C CYS A 269 -11.90 1.70 13.50
N HIS A 270 -11.35 2.03 12.33
CA HIS A 270 -10.37 3.11 12.18
C HIS A 270 -10.87 4.27 11.31
N THR A 271 -10.51 5.48 11.70
CA THR A 271 -10.68 6.70 10.90
C THR A 271 -9.44 6.97 10.05
N LEU A 272 -9.64 7.29 8.77
CA LEU A 272 -8.59 7.74 7.84
C LEU A 272 -9.13 8.84 6.91
N PHE A 273 -8.51 10.02 6.97
CA PHE A 273 -8.96 11.26 6.30
C PHE A 273 -10.44 11.56 6.60
N ASP A 274 -10.76 11.65 7.89
CA ASP A 274 -12.09 11.97 8.44
C ASP A 274 -13.20 10.93 8.14
N ALA A 275 -12.85 9.77 7.58
CA ALA A 275 -13.79 8.70 7.28
C ALA A 275 -13.48 7.42 8.07
N GLY A 276 -14.47 6.89 8.78
CA GLY A 276 -14.42 5.60 9.47
C GLY A 276 -14.87 5.65 10.92
N GLY A 277 -14.56 4.58 11.66
CA GLY A 277 -14.96 4.38 13.06
C GLY A 277 -13.95 4.92 14.08
N LYS A 278 -14.36 4.86 15.35
CA LYS A 278 -13.60 5.36 16.52
C LYS A 278 -13.39 4.27 17.58
N VAL A 279 -13.34 3.02 17.15
CA VAL A 279 -13.02 1.88 18.01
C VAL A 279 -11.51 1.82 18.20
N GLY A 280 -10.76 1.78 17.09
CA GLY A 280 -9.30 1.85 17.07
C GLY A 280 -8.77 3.28 16.89
N PRO A 281 -7.44 3.45 16.92
CA PRO A 281 -6.79 4.74 16.73
C PRO A 281 -7.06 5.34 15.34
N GLU A 282 -7.07 6.67 15.26
CA GLU A 282 -7.09 7.38 13.99
C GLU A 282 -5.76 7.20 13.23
N LEU A 283 -5.86 6.91 11.94
CA LEU A 283 -4.72 6.57 11.10
C LEU A 283 -4.22 7.75 10.27
N THR A 284 -5.00 8.82 10.06
CA THR A 284 -4.66 9.96 9.19
C THR A 284 -3.27 10.50 9.45
N GLY A 285 -2.96 10.77 10.73
CA GLY A 285 -1.69 11.29 11.17
C GLY A 285 -0.60 10.24 11.42
N ALA A 286 -0.88 8.93 11.34
CA ALA A 286 0.09 7.90 11.73
C ALA A 286 1.31 7.80 10.78
N ASN A 287 2.34 7.02 11.15
CA ASN A 287 3.56 6.81 10.35
C ASN A 287 3.33 5.87 9.14
N ARG A 288 2.24 6.08 8.41
CA ARG A 288 1.77 5.13 7.38
C ARG A 288 2.67 5.05 6.16
N GLN A 289 3.56 6.01 5.94
CA GLN A 289 4.56 5.94 4.86
C GLN A 289 5.59 4.83 5.09
N ASP A 290 5.80 4.46 6.35
CA ASP A 290 6.76 3.44 6.75
C ASP A 290 6.13 2.04 6.61
N MET A 291 6.75 1.20 5.79
CA MET A 291 6.28 -0.16 5.54
C MET A 291 6.39 -1.05 6.77
N ASP A 292 7.47 -0.91 7.55
CA ASP A 292 7.66 -1.70 8.78
C ASP A 292 6.61 -1.31 9.82
N TYR A 293 6.27 -0.02 9.90
CA TYR A 293 5.16 0.47 10.70
C TYR A 293 3.83 -0.18 10.30
N LEU A 294 3.48 -0.16 9.00
CA LEU A 294 2.20 -0.70 8.55
C LEU A 294 2.11 -2.22 8.79
N LEU A 295 3.12 -2.97 8.34
CA LEU A 295 3.09 -4.44 8.41
C LEU A 295 3.09 -4.95 9.84
N SER A 296 3.87 -4.33 10.73
CA SER A 296 3.86 -4.73 12.15
C SER A 296 2.50 -4.52 12.80
N ASN A 297 1.82 -3.40 12.54
CA ASN A 297 0.49 -3.15 13.12
C ASN A 297 -0.63 -3.97 12.46
N ILE A 298 -0.53 -4.28 11.16
CA ILE A 298 -1.56 -5.06 10.44
C ILE A 298 -1.44 -6.56 10.70
N LEU A 299 -0.22 -7.09 10.77
CA LEU A 299 0.03 -8.52 10.90
C LEU A 299 0.14 -8.97 12.37
N ASP A 300 0.62 -8.09 13.25
CA ASP A 300 0.75 -8.34 14.69
C ASP A 300 0.27 -7.16 15.56
N PRO A 301 -1.03 -6.82 15.52
CA PRO A 301 -1.59 -5.72 16.31
C PRO A 301 -1.49 -5.92 17.83
N SER A 302 -1.30 -7.16 18.30
CA SER A 302 -1.16 -7.47 19.73
C SER A 302 0.25 -7.27 20.26
N ALA A 303 1.25 -7.00 19.39
CA ALA A 303 2.62 -6.74 19.82
C ALA A 303 2.72 -5.51 20.75
N VAL A 304 1.93 -4.47 20.48
CA VAL A 304 1.82 -3.28 21.33
C VAL A 304 0.38 -2.80 21.36
N VAL A 305 -0.24 -2.91 22.52
CA VAL A 305 -1.59 -2.41 22.78
C VAL A 305 -1.50 -1.28 23.79
N GLY A 306 -1.76 -0.05 23.34
CA GLY A 306 -1.84 1.10 24.22
C GLY A 306 -3.00 0.96 25.20
N LYS A 307 -2.85 1.46 26.44
CA LYS A 307 -3.87 1.38 27.49
C LYS A 307 -5.26 1.82 27.04
N ASP A 308 -5.35 2.90 26.26
CA ASP A 308 -6.63 3.42 25.75
C ASP A 308 -7.35 2.47 24.78
N TYR A 309 -6.62 1.49 24.23
CA TYR A 309 -7.11 0.47 23.30
C TYR A 309 -6.97 -0.95 23.87
N GLN A 310 -6.64 -1.08 25.17
CA GLN A 310 -6.54 -2.37 25.83
C GLN A 310 -7.93 -2.85 26.22
N ALA A 311 -8.37 -3.94 25.60
CA ALA A 311 -9.69 -4.50 25.86
C ALA A 311 -9.80 -5.07 27.26
N THR A 312 -11.01 -4.98 27.82
CA THR A 312 -11.39 -5.62 29.07
C THR A 312 -12.42 -6.70 28.77
N THR A 313 -12.16 -7.91 29.25
CA THR A 313 -13.15 -8.99 29.28
C THR A 313 -13.90 -8.92 30.60
N ILE A 314 -15.21 -8.76 30.52
CA ILE A 314 -16.15 -8.69 31.64
C ILE A 314 -16.97 -9.98 31.62
N ARG A 315 -16.95 -10.71 32.74
CA ARG A 315 -17.91 -11.77 33.04
C ARG A 315 -18.97 -11.22 33.97
N THR A 316 -20.23 -11.32 33.55
CA THR A 316 -21.38 -10.93 34.35
C THR A 316 -21.82 -12.07 35.28
N LYS A 317 -22.62 -11.75 36.29
CA LYS A 317 -23.23 -12.72 37.21
C LYS A 317 -24.22 -13.67 36.53
N SER A 318 -24.72 -13.31 35.34
CA SER A 318 -25.52 -14.20 34.49
C SER A 318 -24.63 -15.07 33.58
N GLU A 319 -23.33 -15.19 33.89
CA GLU A 319 -22.32 -15.95 33.14
C GLU A 319 -22.05 -15.47 31.71
N ARG A 320 -22.66 -14.36 31.27
CA ARG A 320 -22.36 -13.75 29.98
C ARG A 320 -20.96 -13.14 30.01
N ILE A 321 -20.15 -13.47 29.01
CA ILE A 321 -18.82 -12.90 28.78
C ILE A 321 -18.91 -11.87 27.66
N VAL A 322 -18.35 -10.69 27.90
CA VAL A 322 -18.32 -9.59 26.93
C VAL A 322 -16.91 -9.00 26.92
N THR A 323 -16.35 -8.79 25.73
CA THR A 323 -15.03 -8.15 25.55
C THR A 323 -15.19 -6.84 24.81
N GLY A 324 -14.55 -5.78 25.30
CA GLY A 324 -14.59 -4.47 24.65
C GLY A 324 -13.66 -3.44 25.30
N LEU A 325 -13.63 -2.23 24.76
CA LEU A 325 -12.90 -1.08 25.29
C LEU A 325 -13.77 -0.32 26.28
N ILE A 326 -13.24 0.02 27.45
CA ILE A 326 -13.96 0.88 28.40
C ILE A 326 -13.90 2.33 27.89
N LYS A 327 -15.04 2.89 27.49
CA LYS A 327 -15.15 4.29 27.05
C LYS A 327 -15.34 5.25 28.23
N SER A 328 -16.10 4.81 29.23
CA SER A 328 -16.35 5.55 30.47
C SER A 328 -16.75 4.60 31.59
N GLU A 329 -16.44 4.97 32.82
CA GLU A 329 -16.82 4.26 34.03
C GLU A 329 -17.24 5.29 35.08
N ASP A 330 -18.44 5.13 35.65
CA ASP A 330 -18.92 5.92 36.78
C ASP A 330 -19.15 5.03 38.02
N ASN A 331 -19.79 5.56 39.06
CA ASN A 331 -20.02 4.79 40.30
C ASN A 331 -20.98 3.61 40.12
N ASN A 332 -21.83 3.63 39.08
CA ASN A 332 -22.93 2.69 38.89
C ASN A 332 -22.70 1.72 37.72
N ALA A 333 -22.06 2.15 36.63
CA ALA A 333 -21.94 1.36 35.41
C ALA A 333 -20.62 1.58 34.65
N ILE A 334 -20.33 0.63 33.76
CA ILE A 334 -19.26 0.68 32.77
C ILE A 334 -19.87 0.79 31.37
N THR A 335 -19.43 1.77 30.59
CA THR A 335 -19.73 1.87 29.16
C THR A 335 -18.63 1.17 28.37
N LEU A 336 -18.97 0.04 27.76
CA LEU A 336 -18.08 -0.85 27.05
C LEU A 336 -18.36 -0.80 25.54
N GLN A 337 -17.39 -0.35 24.76
CA GLN A 337 -17.40 -0.43 23.29
C GLN A 337 -16.93 -1.81 22.86
N THR A 338 -17.83 -2.64 22.35
CA THR A 338 -17.49 -3.88 21.65
C THR A 338 -17.13 -3.58 20.19
N GLU A 339 -16.84 -4.61 19.40
CA GLU A 339 -16.60 -4.47 17.96
C GLU A 339 -17.77 -3.82 17.21
N ASN A 340 -19.01 -4.12 17.64
CA ASN A 340 -20.22 -3.73 16.92
C ASN A 340 -21.10 -2.74 17.71
N ASP A 341 -21.04 -2.76 19.04
CA ASP A 341 -22.03 -2.09 19.89
C ASP A 341 -21.39 -1.33 21.07
N VAL A 342 -22.15 -0.40 21.64
CA VAL A 342 -21.85 0.19 22.95
C VAL A 342 -22.80 -0.41 23.98
N LEU A 343 -22.24 -1.07 24.99
CA LEU A 343 -22.98 -1.71 26.06
C LEU A 343 -22.79 -0.92 27.37
N ILE A 344 -23.87 -0.76 28.13
CA ILE A 344 -23.80 -0.20 29.49
C ILE A 344 -24.03 -1.35 30.45
N ILE A 345 -23.01 -1.71 31.22
CA ILE A 345 -23.03 -2.84 32.14
C ILE A 345 -23.02 -2.31 33.58
N PRO A 346 -24.09 -2.53 34.37
CA PRO A 346 -24.11 -2.15 35.79
C PRO A 346 -23.01 -2.87 36.56
N LYS A 347 -22.27 -2.15 37.41
CA LYS A 347 -21.21 -2.72 38.24
C LYS A 347 -21.70 -3.84 39.16
N GLY A 348 -22.95 -3.73 39.63
CA GLY A 348 -23.60 -4.75 40.45
C GLY A 348 -23.80 -6.09 39.73
N GLU A 349 -23.78 -6.11 38.39
CA GLU A 349 -23.91 -7.32 37.57
C GLU A 349 -22.56 -7.93 37.17
N ILE A 350 -21.44 -7.28 37.48
CA ILE A 350 -20.11 -7.78 37.15
C ILE A 350 -19.68 -8.80 38.21
N ASP A 351 -19.34 -10.01 37.75
CA ASP A 351 -18.71 -11.05 38.58
C ASP A 351 -17.19 -10.92 38.56
N ALA A 352 -16.60 -10.81 37.35
CA ALA A 352 -15.16 -10.66 37.18
C ALA A 352 -14.82 -9.76 36.00
N ARG A 353 -13.67 -9.10 36.06
CA ARG A 353 -13.07 -8.37 34.93
C ARG A 353 -11.60 -8.71 34.79
N LYS A 354 -11.12 -8.80 33.55
CA LYS A 354 -9.72 -9.07 33.22
C LYS A 354 -9.27 -8.17 32.06
N LEU A 355 -8.10 -7.56 32.18
CA LEU A 355 -7.45 -6.87 31.06
C LEU A 355 -6.93 -7.90 30.05
N SER A 356 -7.23 -7.67 28.78
CA SER A 356 -6.77 -8.48 27.67
C SER A 356 -5.30 -8.18 27.36
N GLU A 357 -4.55 -9.23 27.06
CA GLU A 357 -3.18 -9.15 26.51
C GLU A 357 -3.19 -9.11 24.97
N ILE A 358 -4.36 -9.29 24.36
CA ILE A 358 -4.58 -9.37 22.92
C ILE A 358 -5.40 -8.16 22.47
N SER A 359 -5.05 -7.61 21.31
CA SER A 359 -5.77 -6.52 20.66
C SER A 359 -7.17 -6.94 20.22
N MET A 360 -8.11 -6.00 20.15
CA MET A 360 -9.39 -6.22 19.46
C MET A 360 -9.25 -6.22 17.94
N MET A 361 -8.14 -5.70 17.41
CA MET A 361 -7.83 -5.80 15.98
C MET A 361 -7.41 -7.25 15.66
N PRO A 362 -8.02 -7.89 14.66
CA PRO A 362 -7.64 -9.25 14.25
C PRO A 362 -6.19 -9.33 13.76
N GLU A 363 -5.49 -10.42 14.06
CA GLU A 363 -4.14 -10.66 13.56
C GLU A 363 -4.16 -11.24 12.13
N GLY A 364 -3.08 -11.01 11.36
CA GLY A 364 -2.94 -11.63 10.03
C GLY A 364 -3.95 -11.14 9.00
N LEU A 365 -4.42 -9.90 9.08
CA LEU A 365 -5.47 -9.39 8.18
C LEU A 365 -5.14 -9.54 6.69
N LEU A 366 -3.86 -9.45 6.31
CA LEU A 366 -3.45 -9.62 4.91
C LEU A 366 -3.60 -11.05 4.39
N SER A 367 -3.65 -12.05 5.27
CA SER A 367 -3.82 -13.45 4.87
C SER A 367 -5.23 -13.74 4.34
N ASN A 368 -6.21 -12.87 4.64
CA ASN A 368 -7.61 -13.01 4.23
C ASN A 368 -7.95 -12.23 2.95
N MET A 369 -6.95 -11.72 2.23
CA MET A 369 -7.14 -10.97 0.99
C MET A 369 -6.18 -11.45 -0.09
N THR A 370 -6.53 -11.20 -1.34
CA THR A 370 -5.64 -11.49 -2.46
C THR A 370 -4.39 -10.60 -2.40
N MET A 371 -3.31 -11.05 -3.04
CA MET A 371 -2.06 -10.29 -3.11
C MET A 371 -2.28 -8.89 -3.72
N ASP A 372 -3.16 -8.77 -4.71
CA ASP A 372 -3.52 -7.50 -5.32
C ASP A 372 -4.33 -6.60 -4.38
N GLU A 373 -5.31 -7.14 -3.64
CA GLU A 373 -6.04 -6.37 -2.63
C GLU A 373 -5.12 -5.84 -1.54
N ALA A 374 -4.18 -6.64 -1.05
CA ALA A 374 -3.18 -6.21 -0.09
C ALA A 374 -2.31 -5.08 -0.65
N ARG A 375 -1.85 -5.22 -1.90
CA ARG A 375 -1.06 -4.20 -2.61
C ARG A 375 -1.82 -2.89 -2.78
N HIS A 376 -3.09 -2.97 -3.15
CA HIS A 376 -4.00 -1.83 -3.24
C HIS A 376 -4.21 -1.18 -1.87
N LEU A 377 -4.50 -1.96 -0.84
CA LEU A 377 -4.70 -1.48 0.53
C LEU A 377 -3.49 -0.70 1.03
N ILE A 378 -2.28 -1.26 0.88
CA ILE A 378 -1.04 -0.58 1.30
C ILE A 378 -0.84 0.73 0.54
N ALA A 379 -1.12 0.75 -0.78
CA ALA A 379 -1.03 1.99 -1.56
C ALA A 379 -1.99 3.09 -1.06
N TYR A 380 -3.21 2.71 -0.64
CA TYR A 380 -4.14 3.67 -0.03
C TYR A 380 -3.73 4.07 1.38
N LEU A 381 -3.29 3.13 2.21
CA LEU A 381 -2.74 3.42 3.54
C LEU A 381 -1.50 4.31 3.45
N GLN A 382 -0.73 4.29 2.37
CA GLN A 382 0.39 5.19 2.11
C GLN A 382 -0.02 6.47 1.36
N SER A 383 -1.30 6.72 1.10
CA SER A 383 -1.70 8.01 0.51
C SER A 383 -1.56 9.15 1.53
N LEU A 384 -1.24 10.36 1.06
CA LEU A 384 -1.20 11.57 1.90
C LEU A 384 -2.52 12.33 1.90
N THR A 385 -3.42 11.99 0.98
CA THR A 385 -4.70 12.64 0.78
C THR A 385 -5.79 11.59 0.56
N GLN A 386 -7.03 11.93 0.90
CA GLN A 386 -8.19 11.13 0.53
C GLN A 386 -8.25 10.98 -1.00
N VAL A 387 -8.54 9.77 -1.49
CA VAL A 387 -8.74 9.48 -2.91
C VAL A 387 -10.18 9.04 -3.15
N ALA A 388 -10.70 9.21 -4.36
CA ALA A 388 -12.04 8.71 -4.68
C ALA A 388 -12.10 7.17 -4.55
N PHE A 389 -13.29 6.64 -4.28
CA PHE A 389 -13.55 5.20 -4.47
C PHE A 389 -13.36 4.82 -5.95
N PRO A 390 -13.14 3.54 -6.28
CA PRO A 390 -13.14 3.10 -7.67
C PRO A 390 -14.55 3.30 -8.25
N ASP A 391 -14.63 3.49 -9.56
CA ASP A 391 -15.91 3.73 -10.24
C ASP A 391 -16.88 2.55 -9.97
N GLY A 392 -18.14 2.85 -9.66
CA GLY A 392 -19.16 1.85 -9.27
C GLY A 392 -19.17 1.46 -7.77
N PHE A 393 -18.18 1.86 -6.98
CA PHE A 393 -18.17 1.57 -5.54
C PHE A 393 -18.74 2.73 -4.70
N THR A 394 -19.69 2.44 -3.82
CA THR A 394 -20.23 3.40 -2.83
C THR A 394 -20.22 2.83 -1.41
N LEU A 395 -20.26 3.68 -0.38
CA LEU A 395 -20.38 3.18 0.99
C LEU A 395 -21.75 2.53 1.24
N GLU A 396 -22.81 2.96 0.53
CA GLU A 396 -24.09 2.23 0.55
C GLU A 396 -23.96 0.83 -0.06
N SER A 397 -23.10 0.64 -1.08
CA SER A 397 -22.84 -0.70 -1.63
C SER A 397 -22.27 -1.68 -0.60
N LEU A 398 -21.48 -1.16 0.33
CA LEU A 398 -20.87 -1.94 1.41
C LEU A 398 -21.89 -2.28 2.51
N LYS A 399 -22.78 -1.33 2.84
CA LYS A 399 -23.87 -1.54 3.82
C LYS A 399 -24.95 -2.48 3.29
N ALA A 400 -25.27 -2.40 2.00
CA ALA A 400 -26.19 -3.33 1.33
C ALA A 400 -25.62 -4.76 1.25
N GLY A 401 -24.30 -4.92 1.34
CA GLY A 401 -23.60 -6.21 1.45
C GLY A 401 -23.33 -6.68 2.88
N ALA A 402 -23.66 -5.90 3.91
CA ALA A 402 -23.35 -6.22 5.31
C ALA A 402 -24.19 -7.37 5.91
N GLY A 403 -24.99 -8.05 5.08
CA GLY A 403 -25.77 -9.24 5.46
C GLY A 403 -25.49 -10.49 4.63
N GLY A 404 -24.58 -10.45 3.64
CA GLY A 404 -24.29 -11.62 2.79
C GLY A 404 -22.88 -11.59 2.23
N GLN A 405 -22.15 -12.70 2.37
CA GLN A 405 -20.87 -12.89 1.68
C GLN A 405 -21.07 -12.66 0.18
N ALA A 406 -20.19 -11.86 -0.44
CA ALA A 406 -20.14 -11.75 -1.89
C ALA A 406 -19.70 -13.10 -2.48
N GLU A 407 -20.67 -13.91 -2.90
CA GLU A 407 -20.43 -15.18 -3.57
C GLU A 407 -20.11 -14.91 -5.05
N THR A 408 -19.00 -15.44 -5.54
CA THR A 408 -18.67 -15.40 -6.96
C THR A 408 -19.46 -16.49 -7.70
N LEU A 409 -20.38 -16.11 -8.59
CA LEU A 409 -21.23 -17.05 -9.34
C LEU A 409 -20.50 -17.84 -10.43
N PHE A 410 -19.39 -17.31 -10.93
CA PHE A 410 -18.59 -17.95 -11.99
C PHE A 410 -17.14 -18.07 -11.57
N ASN A 411 -16.60 -19.28 -11.62
CA ASN A 411 -15.28 -19.59 -11.10
C ASN A 411 -14.12 -19.18 -12.04
N GLY A 412 -14.41 -18.61 -13.21
CA GLY A 412 -13.41 -18.19 -14.21
C GLY A 412 -12.72 -19.34 -14.94
N LYS A 413 -13.17 -20.59 -14.77
CA LYS A 413 -12.51 -21.79 -15.31
C LYS A 413 -13.44 -22.66 -16.13
N ASP A 414 -14.63 -22.92 -15.63
CA ASP A 414 -15.59 -23.84 -16.24
C ASP A 414 -17.04 -23.49 -15.85
N LEU A 415 -18.00 -24.16 -16.47
CA LEU A 415 -19.42 -23.96 -16.23
C LEU A 415 -19.93 -24.75 -15.01
N THR A 416 -19.09 -25.04 -14.02
CA THR A 416 -19.55 -25.64 -12.76
C THR A 416 -20.59 -24.73 -12.12
N ASN A 417 -21.70 -25.32 -11.69
CA ASN A 417 -22.92 -24.64 -11.20
C ASN A 417 -23.77 -23.93 -12.25
N TRP A 418 -23.44 -24.06 -13.53
CA TRP A 418 -24.27 -23.57 -14.64
C TRP A 418 -24.88 -24.75 -15.40
N GLU A 419 -26.06 -24.55 -15.99
CA GLU A 419 -26.69 -25.51 -16.88
C GLU A 419 -27.21 -24.80 -18.14
N GLY A 420 -26.90 -25.38 -19.30
CA GLY A 420 -27.24 -24.83 -20.60
C GLY A 420 -26.69 -25.72 -21.71
N ASP A 421 -27.02 -25.39 -22.95
CA ASP A 421 -26.56 -26.13 -24.13
C ASP A 421 -25.06 -25.89 -24.36
N ALA A 422 -24.24 -26.93 -24.11
CA ALA A 422 -22.79 -26.89 -24.27
C ALA A 422 -22.33 -26.68 -25.73
N THR A 423 -23.22 -26.77 -26.71
CA THR A 423 -22.92 -26.40 -28.11
C THR A 423 -22.98 -24.89 -28.35
N VAL A 424 -23.65 -24.15 -27.45
CA VAL A 424 -23.82 -22.69 -27.52
C VAL A 424 -22.92 -21.97 -26.52
N TRP A 425 -22.74 -22.55 -25.34
CA TRP A 425 -22.02 -21.95 -24.22
C TRP A 425 -20.68 -22.63 -23.97
N SER A 426 -19.62 -21.82 -23.93
CA SER A 426 -18.25 -22.24 -23.59
C SER A 426 -17.63 -21.32 -22.55
N VAL A 427 -16.48 -21.73 -21.99
CA VAL A 427 -15.59 -20.82 -21.26
C VAL A 427 -14.37 -20.54 -22.12
N GLU A 428 -14.10 -19.27 -22.38
CA GLU A 428 -12.95 -18.81 -23.16
C GLU A 428 -12.28 -17.66 -22.42
N ASN A 429 -10.96 -17.73 -22.23
CA ASN A 429 -10.18 -16.70 -21.51
C ASN A 429 -10.71 -16.33 -20.12
N GLY A 430 -11.37 -17.27 -19.44
CA GLY A 430 -11.99 -17.03 -18.13
C GLY A 430 -13.29 -16.24 -18.19
N GLU A 431 -14.00 -16.31 -19.31
CA GLU A 431 -15.28 -15.65 -19.60
C GLU A 431 -16.33 -16.71 -19.96
N ILE A 432 -17.59 -16.53 -19.56
CA ILE A 432 -18.70 -17.31 -20.14
C ILE A 432 -19.02 -16.71 -21.51
N VAL A 433 -18.85 -17.51 -22.56
CA VAL A 433 -19.07 -17.08 -23.95
C VAL A 433 -20.27 -17.81 -24.54
N GLY A 434 -21.28 -17.04 -24.92
CA GLY A 434 -22.42 -17.53 -25.71
C GLY A 434 -22.22 -17.21 -27.19
N LYS A 435 -22.21 -18.24 -28.05
CA LYS A 435 -21.94 -18.08 -29.49
C LYS A 435 -23.22 -17.92 -30.30
N GLY A 436 -23.31 -16.82 -31.05
CA GLY A 436 -24.29 -16.62 -32.11
C GLY A 436 -23.72 -16.85 -33.53
N PRO A 437 -24.55 -16.75 -34.57
CA PRO A 437 -26.01 -16.57 -34.51
C PRO A 437 -26.72 -17.88 -34.13
N GLN A 438 -27.86 -17.77 -33.45
CA GLN A 438 -28.73 -18.91 -33.10
C GLN A 438 -30.10 -18.80 -33.76
N LYS A 439 -30.74 -19.95 -34.05
CA LYS A 439 -32.08 -19.99 -34.69
C LYS A 439 -33.22 -19.68 -33.72
N ARG A 440 -32.97 -19.79 -32.42
CA ARG A 440 -33.90 -19.55 -31.31
C ARG A 440 -33.12 -18.98 -30.13
N ASN A 441 -33.82 -18.54 -29.10
CA ASN A 441 -33.18 -18.10 -27.86
C ASN A 441 -32.52 -19.30 -27.17
N HIS A 442 -31.33 -19.09 -26.64
CA HIS A 442 -30.63 -20.04 -25.79
C HIS A 442 -30.28 -19.39 -24.47
N PHE A 443 -30.46 -20.13 -23.37
CA PHE A 443 -30.15 -19.65 -22.04
C PHE A 443 -29.16 -20.58 -21.34
N ILE A 444 -28.33 -20.00 -20.48
CA ILE A 444 -27.57 -20.73 -19.47
C ILE A 444 -27.97 -20.19 -18.10
N PHE A 445 -28.31 -21.08 -17.17
CA PHE A 445 -28.76 -20.69 -15.83
C PHE A 445 -27.80 -21.18 -14.76
N HIS A 446 -27.51 -20.32 -13.79
CA HIS A 446 -26.89 -20.75 -12.54
C HIS A 446 -27.88 -21.66 -11.79
N LYS A 447 -27.40 -22.75 -11.17
CA LYS A 447 -28.24 -23.76 -10.48
C LYS A 447 -28.87 -23.25 -9.18
N GLY A 448 -28.26 -22.24 -8.56
CA GLY A 448 -28.78 -21.59 -7.36
C GLY A 448 -29.98 -20.67 -7.63
N GLU A 449 -30.82 -20.50 -6.60
CA GLU A 449 -31.92 -19.54 -6.59
C GLU A 449 -31.62 -18.37 -5.67
N PHE A 450 -31.99 -17.17 -6.11
CA PHE A 450 -31.66 -15.90 -5.47
C PHE A 450 -32.92 -15.10 -5.20
N GLY A 451 -33.05 -14.60 -3.96
CA GLY A 451 -34.12 -13.71 -3.51
C GLY A 451 -33.71 -12.26 -3.64
N ASP A 452 -33.43 -11.60 -2.52
CA ASP A 452 -32.83 -10.27 -2.50
C ASP A 452 -31.32 -10.36 -2.75
N PHE A 453 -30.82 -9.57 -3.71
CA PHE A 453 -29.41 -9.58 -4.08
C PHE A 453 -28.96 -8.27 -4.73
N ARG A 454 -27.65 -8.08 -4.74
CA ARG A 454 -26.94 -7.20 -5.66
C ARG A 454 -26.02 -8.05 -6.54
N LEU A 455 -26.26 -8.04 -7.84
CA LEU A 455 -25.47 -8.72 -8.85
C LEU A 455 -24.63 -7.68 -9.60
N THR A 456 -23.35 -7.99 -9.77
CA THR A 456 -22.43 -7.21 -10.61
C THR A 456 -21.73 -8.15 -11.57
N LEU A 457 -21.72 -7.81 -12.85
CA LEU A 457 -20.99 -8.55 -13.89
C LEU A 457 -20.48 -7.60 -14.97
N GLU A 458 -19.44 -8.02 -15.69
CA GLU A 458 -19.03 -7.36 -16.93
C GLU A 458 -19.60 -8.10 -18.13
N ILE A 459 -20.13 -7.36 -19.11
CA ILE A 459 -20.71 -7.91 -20.33
C ILE A 459 -20.16 -7.18 -21.57
N LYS A 460 -19.90 -7.95 -22.62
CA LYS A 460 -19.39 -7.48 -23.90
C LYS A 460 -20.15 -8.20 -25.03
N LEU A 461 -20.68 -7.43 -25.98
CA LEU A 461 -21.34 -7.96 -27.17
C LEU A 461 -20.50 -7.68 -28.41
N VAL A 462 -20.19 -8.75 -29.16
CA VAL A 462 -19.39 -8.69 -30.39
C VAL A 462 -20.09 -9.52 -31.47
N PRO A 463 -20.45 -8.92 -32.62
CA PRO A 463 -20.42 -7.47 -32.91
C PRO A 463 -21.46 -6.70 -32.08
N HIS A 464 -21.37 -5.36 -32.06
CA HIS A 464 -22.29 -4.50 -31.30
C HIS A 464 -23.78 -4.75 -31.61
N GLY A 465 -24.10 -5.25 -32.80
CA GLY A 465 -25.47 -5.57 -33.23
C GLY A 465 -26.10 -6.80 -32.55
N GLY A 466 -25.35 -7.54 -31.72
CA GLY A 466 -25.89 -8.67 -30.97
C GLY A 466 -26.93 -8.25 -29.93
N ASN A 467 -27.82 -9.18 -29.58
CA ASN A 467 -28.82 -9.03 -28.51
C ASN A 467 -28.66 -10.16 -27.49
N SER A 468 -28.77 -9.80 -26.22
CA SER A 468 -28.60 -10.65 -25.05
C SER A 468 -29.39 -10.06 -23.88
N GLY A 469 -29.31 -10.71 -22.73
CA GLY A 469 -29.94 -10.26 -21.51
C GLY A 469 -29.53 -11.12 -20.32
N ILE A 470 -29.71 -10.54 -19.14
CA ILE A 470 -29.47 -11.19 -17.86
C ILE A 470 -30.81 -11.46 -17.21
N GLN A 471 -31.20 -12.72 -17.19
CA GLN A 471 -32.38 -13.20 -16.48
C GLN A 471 -32.15 -13.07 -14.98
N ILE A 472 -33.11 -12.48 -14.26
CA ILE A 472 -33.10 -12.29 -12.82
C ILE A 472 -34.40 -12.77 -12.19
N ARG A 473 -34.28 -13.60 -11.17
CA ARG A 473 -35.43 -14.25 -10.51
C ARG A 473 -36.35 -14.98 -11.50
N SER A 474 -35.76 -15.51 -12.57
CA SER A 474 -36.47 -16.20 -13.64
C SER A 474 -36.42 -17.71 -13.46
N VAL A 475 -37.27 -18.43 -14.19
CA VAL A 475 -37.28 -19.89 -14.23
C VAL A 475 -37.06 -20.39 -15.66
N PRO A 476 -36.27 -21.46 -15.87
CA PRO A 476 -36.24 -22.15 -17.14
C PRO A 476 -37.59 -22.84 -17.37
N ILE A 477 -38.06 -22.85 -18.62
CA ILE A 477 -39.32 -23.50 -19.01
C ILE A 477 -39.07 -24.48 -20.17
N GLU A 478 -40.10 -25.27 -20.51
CA GLU A 478 -40.02 -26.29 -21.58
C GLU A 478 -39.53 -25.69 -22.91
N GLY A 479 -38.75 -26.48 -23.66
CA GLY A 479 -38.16 -26.05 -24.93
C GLY A 479 -36.82 -25.33 -24.80
N GLY A 480 -36.35 -25.07 -23.58
CA GLY A 480 -35.09 -24.34 -23.31
C GLY A 480 -35.27 -22.82 -23.25
N GLU A 481 -36.50 -22.35 -23.06
CA GLU A 481 -36.84 -20.94 -22.94
C GLU A 481 -36.76 -20.46 -21.47
N ALA A 482 -36.91 -19.15 -21.25
CA ALA A 482 -36.97 -18.54 -19.93
C ALA A 482 -38.34 -17.89 -19.66
N ARG A 483 -38.73 -17.83 -18.39
CA ARG A 483 -39.86 -17.01 -17.92
C ARG A 483 -39.44 -16.18 -16.72
N GLY A 484 -39.60 -14.86 -16.81
CA GLY A 484 -39.28 -13.94 -15.71
C GLY A 484 -38.60 -12.65 -16.19
N CYS A 485 -38.11 -11.87 -15.23
CA CYS A 485 -37.55 -10.56 -15.50
C CYS A 485 -36.14 -10.68 -16.12
N GLN A 486 -35.89 -9.90 -17.16
CA GLN A 486 -34.64 -9.82 -17.88
C GLN A 486 -34.14 -8.36 -17.89
N CYS A 487 -32.87 -8.19 -17.56
CA CYS A 487 -32.13 -6.95 -17.77
C CYS A 487 -31.46 -7.01 -19.15
N ASP A 488 -31.93 -6.21 -20.09
CA ASP A 488 -31.55 -6.35 -21.50
C ASP A 488 -30.18 -5.73 -21.82
N ALA A 489 -29.54 -6.34 -22.82
CA ALA A 489 -28.26 -5.95 -23.37
C ALA A 489 -28.26 -6.11 -24.90
N GLY A 490 -28.21 -5.00 -25.64
CA GLY A 490 -28.22 -5.02 -27.10
C GLY A 490 -28.51 -3.65 -27.66
N ALA A 491 -28.20 -3.43 -28.94
CA ALA A 491 -28.44 -2.13 -29.58
C ALA A 491 -29.92 -1.71 -29.45
N GLY A 492 -30.16 -0.55 -28.81
CA GLY A 492 -31.48 -0.03 -28.50
C GLY A 492 -32.18 -0.70 -27.30
N TRP A 493 -31.54 -1.66 -26.64
CA TRP A 493 -32.10 -2.45 -25.54
C TRP A 493 -31.32 -2.37 -24.24
N TRP A 494 -30.09 -1.84 -24.26
CA TRP A 494 -29.27 -1.69 -23.05
C TRP A 494 -30.03 -1.00 -21.90
N GLY A 495 -30.04 -1.65 -20.75
CA GLY A 495 -30.59 -1.09 -19.51
C GLY A 495 -32.11 -1.18 -19.37
N LYS A 496 -32.82 -1.72 -20.38
CA LYS A 496 -34.27 -1.96 -20.33
C LYS A 496 -34.59 -3.18 -19.46
N LEU A 497 -35.79 -3.19 -18.88
CA LEU A 497 -36.34 -4.37 -18.21
C LEU A 497 -37.46 -4.96 -19.07
N TYR A 498 -37.34 -6.24 -19.35
CA TYR A 498 -38.33 -7.03 -20.09
C TYR A 498 -38.74 -8.24 -19.26
N GLU A 499 -39.99 -8.68 -19.38
CA GLU A 499 -40.45 -9.91 -18.73
C GLU A 499 -40.72 -11.00 -19.76
N GLU A 500 -39.74 -11.90 -19.88
CA GLU A 500 -39.70 -12.97 -20.86
C GLU A 500 -40.83 -13.97 -20.64
N SER A 501 -41.47 -14.39 -21.74
CA SER A 501 -42.63 -15.30 -21.72
C SER A 501 -43.78 -14.86 -20.80
N ALA A 502 -43.91 -13.54 -20.56
CA ALA A 502 -44.92 -12.95 -19.69
C ALA A 502 -45.35 -11.55 -20.17
N ARG A 503 -45.10 -10.48 -19.41
CA ARG A 503 -45.65 -9.14 -19.67
C ARG A 503 -44.92 -8.35 -20.78
N GLY A 504 -43.75 -8.78 -21.21
CA GLY A 504 -42.92 -8.04 -22.16
C GLY A 504 -42.24 -6.81 -21.52
N LEU A 505 -42.06 -5.73 -22.28
CA LEU A 505 -41.30 -4.55 -21.83
C LEU A 505 -41.92 -3.92 -20.57
N LEU A 506 -41.18 -3.96 -19.46
CA LEU A 506 -41.55 -3.37 -18.16
C LEU A 506 -41.02 -1.94 -18.01
N PHE A 507 -39.79 -1.70 -18.48
CA PHE A 507 -39.15 -0.40 -18.47
C PHE A 507 -38.26 -0.22 -19.71
N PRO A 508 -38.25 0.94 -20.37
CA PRO A 508 -39.03 2.15 -20.04
C PRO A 508 -40.51 2.00 -20.41
N LYS A 509 -41.38 2.84 -19.85
CA LYS A 509 -42.80 2.86 -20.27
C LYS A 509 -42.92 3.47 -21.66
N LYS A 510 -43.98 3.11 -22.37
CA LYS A 510 -44.25 3.65 -23.71
C LYS A 510 -44.32 5.18 -23.66
N GLY A 511 -43.39 5.85 -24.34
CA GLY A 511 -43.29 7.32 -24.43
C GLY A 511 -42.17 7.94 -23.58
N ASP A 512 -41.54 7.17 -22.70
CA ASP A 512 -40.40 7.63 -21.92
C ASP A 512 -39.17 7.81 -22.83
N ALA A 513 -38.45 8.92 -22.63
CA ALA A 513 -37.17 9.16 -23.28
C ALA A 513 -36.07 8.41 -22.51
N PHE A 514 -35.71 7.21 -22.98
CA PHE A 514 -34.61 6.42 -22.42
C PHE A 514 -33.74 5.83 -23.54
N ASP A 515 -32.44 5.99 -23.40
CA ASP A 515 -31.43 5.55 -24.37
C ASP A 515 -30.18 5.06 -23.62
N GLY A 516 -30.19 3.77 -23.27
CA GLY A 516 -29.07 3.13 -22.56
C GLY A 516 -27.83 2.90 -23.43
N ASP A 517 -27.94 3.00 -24.76
CA ASP A 517 -26.79 2.85 -25.67
C ASP A 517 -25.72 3.93 -25.45
N LYS A 518 -26.11 5.06 -24.82
CA LYS A 518 -25.18 6.14 -24.44
C LYS A 518 -24.27 5.78 -23.27
N PHE A 519 -24.63 4.79 -22.47
CA PHE A 519 -23.86 4.40 -21.29
C PHE A 519 -22.84 3.31 -21.57
N ILE A 520 -22.85 2.71 -22.77
CA ILE A 520 -21.97 1.59 -23.11
C ILE A 520 -20.74 2.02 -23.90
N LYS A 521 -19.70 1.19 -23.80
CA LYS A 521 -18.56 1.11 -24.69
C LYS A 521 -18.87 0.01 -25.71
N LYS A 522 -19.03 0.38 -26.99
CA LYS A 522 -19.37 -0.56 -28.07
C LYS A 522 -18.25 -1.57 -28.26
N GLU A 523 -18.60 -2.84 -28.36
CA GLU A 523 -17.67 -3.98 -28.57
C GLU A 523 -16.56 -4.11 -27.50
N ASP A 524 -16.79 -3.50 -26.33
CA ASP A 524 -15.89 -3.55 -25.17
C ASP A 524 -16.68 -3.93 -23.91
N TRP A 525 -15.97 -4.20 -22.82
CA TRP A 525 -16.54 -4.61 -21.53
C TRP A 525 -17.33 -3.49 -20.86
N ASN A 526 -18.54 -3.80 -20.42
CA ASN A 526 -19.41 -2.87 -19.69
C ASN A 526 -19.78 -3.47 -18.33
N LEU A 527 -19.61 -2.69 -17.26
CA LEU A 527 -20.07 -3.07 -15.94
C LEU A 527 -21.59 -2.92 -15.88
N TYR A 528 -22.29 -4.02 -15.58
CA TYR A 528 -23.73 -4.06 -15.36
C TYR A 528 -24.02 -4.39 -13.90
N GLU A 529 -24.72 -3.50 -13.23
CA GLU A 529 -25.13 -3.65 -11.84
C GLU A 529 -26.64 -3.82 -11.75
N ILE A 530 -27.10 -4.82 -11.01
CA ILE A 530 -28.50 -5.15 -10.81
C ILE A 530 -28.76 -5.33 -9.32
N VAL A 531 -29.67 -4.54 -8.77
CA VAL A 531 -30.12 -4.64 -7.38
C VAL A 531 -31.58 -5.05 -7.39
N ALA A 532 -31.88 -6.17 -6.75
CA ALA A 532 -33.23 -6.69 -6.58
C ALA A 532 -33.50 -6.86 -5.08
N VAL A 533 -34.35 -6.01 -4.50
CA VAL A 533 -34.68 -6.02 -3.06
C VAL A 533 -36.18 -5.90 -2.90
N GLY A 534 -36.83 -6.91 -2.33
CA GLY A 534 -38.29 -7.03 -2.36
C GLY A 534 -38.81 -6.94 -3.79
N ASN A 535 -39.82 -6.11 -4.01
CA ASN A 535 -40.42 -5.77 -5.31
C ASN A 535 -39.71 -4.62 -6.05
N HIS A 536 -38.52 -4.20 -5.60
CA HIS A 536 -37.76 -3.10 -6.20
C HIS A 536 -36.60 -3.63 -7.05
N ILE A 537 -36.57 -3.27 -8.34
CA ILE A 537 -35.46 -3.57 -9.26
C ILE A 537 -34.78 -2.27 -9.69
N LYS A 538 -33.46 -2.20 -9.49
CA LYS A 538 -32.62 -1.10 -9.97
C LYS A 538 -31.49 -1.63 -10.81
N THR A 539 -31.22 -0.99 -11.95
CA THR A 539 -30.11 -1.34 -12.83
C THR A 539 -29.22 -0.14 -13.11
N ALA A 540 -27.93 -0.38 -13.32
CA ALA A 540 -26.98 0.62 -13.77
C ALA A 540 -25.95 0.02 -14.73
N ILE A 541 -25.54 0.81 -15.72
CA ILE A 541 -24.51 0.45 -16.68
C ILE A 541 -23.39 1.48 -16.61
N ASN A 542 -22.15 1.01 -16.38
CA ASN A 542 -20.97 1.85 -16.20
C ASN A 542 -21.22 3.01 -15.21
N GLY A 543 -21.93 2.73 -14.11
CA GLY A 543 -22.29 3.69 -13.07
C GLY A 543 -23.49 4.60 -13.37
N ASN A 544 -24.08 4.54 -14.57
CA ASN A 544 -25.25 5.32 -14.93
C ASN A 544 -26.52 4.50 -14.67
N VAL A 545 -27.43 5.04 -13.85
CA VAL A 545 -28.71 4.38 -13.55
C VAL A 545 -29.54 4.25 -14.82
N CYS A 546 -30.00 3.03 -15.10
CA CYS A 546 -30.84 2.72 -16.24
C CYS A 546 -32.30 2.57 -15.84
N THR A 547 -32.58 1.66 -14.90
CA THR A 547 -33.93 1.42 -14.39
C THR A 547 -33.97 1.61 -12.88
N ASP A 548 -35.09 2.12 -12.37
CA ASP A 548 -35.44 2.20 -10.96
C ASP A 548 -36.97 1.93 -10.86
N LEU A 549 -37.34 0.66 -10.73
CA LEU A 549 -38.72 0.18 -10.90
C LEU A 549 -39.22 -0.57 -9.67
N GLN A 550 -40.27 -0.04 -9.05
CA GLN A 550 -41.07 -0.71 -8.05
C GLN A 550 -42.24 -1.45 -8.72
N ASP A 551 -42.35 -2.76 -8.56
CA ASP A 551 -43.41 -3.56 -9.20
C ASP A 551 -43.89 -4.72 -8.31
N ASP A 552 -45.11 -4.62 -7.80
CA ASP A 552 -45.73 -5.60 -6.90
C ASP A 552 -45.92 -6.99 -7.53
N LYS A 553 -45.86 -7.10 -8.86
CA LYS A 553 -45.94 -8.37 -9.59
C LYS A 553 -44.57 -9.01 -9.82
N MET A 554 -43.48 -8.35 -9.40
CA MET A 554 -42.14 -8.87 -9.58
C MET A 554 -41.95 -10.16 -8.78
N ALA A 555 -41.34 -11.16 -9.41
CA ALA A 555 -40.93 -12.38 -8.71
C ALA A 555 -39.98 -12.02 -7.55
N MET A 556 -40.16 -12.67 -6.40
CA MET A 556 -39.35 -12.43 -5.19
C MET A 556 -38.13 -13.35 -5.12
N LYS A 557 -38.12 -14.44 -5.89
CA LYS A 557 -37.03 -15.42 -5.94
C LYS A 557 -37.05 -16.14 -7.28
N GLY A 558 -35.88 -16.53 -7.76
CA GLY A 558 -35.70 -17.40 -8.91
C GLY A 558 -34.22 -17.49 -9.29
N ARG A 559 -33.92 -17.90 -10.51
CA ARG A 559 -32.55 -18.13 -10.96
C ARG A 559 -32.00 -16.94 -11.73
N ILE A 560 -30.66 -16.87 -11.77
CA ILE A 560 -29.92 -15.95 -12.63
C ILE A 560 -29.50 -16.72 -13.88
N GLY A 561 -29.67 -16.12 -15.05
CA GLY A 561 -29.28 -16.72 -16.32
C GLY A 561 -28.82 -15.70 -17.35
N LEU A 562 -28.14 -16.17 -18.38
CA LEU A 562 -27.64 -15.36 -19.50
C LEU A 562 -28.29 -15.83 -20.79
N GLN A 563 -28.59 -14.90 -21.70
CA GLN A 563 -29.25 -15.19 -22.97
C GLN A 563 -28.29 -15.02 -24.16
N VAL A 564 -28.36 -15.94 -25.12
CA VAL A 564 -28.01 -15.69 -26.52
C VAL A 564 -29.32 -15.57 -27.28
N HIS A 565 -29.63 -14.38 -27.77
CA HIS A 565 -30.88 -14.12 -28.50
C HIS A 565 -30.83 -14.76 -29.90
N ALA A 566 -31.98 -15.12 -30.46
CA ALA A 566 -32.09 -15.54 -31.84
C ALA A 566 -31.71 -14.41 -32.81
N GLY A 567 -30.85 -14.67 -33.79
CA GLY A 567 -30.41 -13.67 -34.76
C GLY A 567 -28.91 -13.47 -34.84
#